data_AF-A0A8H7VPJ9-F1
#
_entry.id   AF-A0A8H7VPJ9-F1
#
_cell.length_a   1.000
_cell.length_b   1.000
_cell.length_c   1.000
_cell.angle_alpha   90.00
_cell.angle_beta   90.00
_cell.angle_gamma   90.00
#
_symmetry.space_group_name_H-M   'P 1'
#
loop_
_entity.id
_entity.type
_entity.pdbx_description
1 polymer ?
#
loop_
_entity_poly.entity_id
_entity_poly.type
_entity_poly.pdbx_seq_one_letter_code
_entity_poly.pdbx_strand_id
1 'polypeptide(L)'
;MLQNKIIASLMVALTASMQFTVNAQQFASSISECPKLPGRTSPPTNPRDLRPDDIKVIAAMGDSIMAGFALEGVNDGKGGSSILNISSITEYRGQSWGIGGDDNAITIGNFVNHYNSSVEGRSKGSHLATICHGGLCLDAFRNQKKDVLNAALSGGLAMNLKDELDYLIPRMKKLPNINFETDWKLITIQIGSNDQCASCLNPFSGEVTVDKYSGYLEAAVERIKKEIPRVLVNLVGSFNVSAVYDLTKGQEYCRPLFNNPDAILNRVECSCFLFDDEARSNMDVLSNGYNQGLINIYNKYKDQESDTFAVRYTPAQIDISGFPLEGMSNMDCFHPGKLVHQWVAKIIWNSLFLPQAEIPTSMYQYKADEKVYCPAETDRFRVD
;
A
#
# COMPACT_ATOMS: atom_id res chain seq x y z
N MET A 1 33.80 29.67 72.49
CA MET A 1 33.03 30.20 71.34
C MET A 1 33.76 29.81 70.06
N LEU A 2 33.03 29.21 69.10
CA LEU A 2 33.41 28.85 67.72
C LEU A 2 34.47 27.73 67.59
N GLN A 3 34.37 26.74 66.70
CA GLN A 3 33.38 26.41 65.66
C GLN A 3 33.63 24.98 65.16
N ASN A 4 32.55 24.33 64.72
CA ASN A 4 32.47 23.04 64.04
C ASN A 4 33.47 22.83 62.90
N LYS A 5 34.00 21.61 62.76
CA LYS A 5 34.30 21.02 61.45
C LYS A 5 33.84 19.57 61.38
N ILE A 6 32.75 19.38 60.65
CA ILE A 6 32.20 18.12 60.18
C ILE A 6 33.12 17.62 59.06
N ILE A 7 33.67 16.42 59.19
CA ILE A 7 34.29 15.70 58.07
C ILE A 7 33.21 14.80 57.49
N ALA A 8 32.74 15.13 56.29
CA ALA A 8 31.78 14.34 55.53
C ALA A 8 32.50 13.16 54.87
N SER A 9 32.03 11.94 55.17
CA SER A 9 32.39 10.72 54.42
C SER A 9 31.80 10.77 53.02
N LEU A 10 32.66 10.77 52.00
CA LEU A 10 32.24 10.58 50.61
C LEU A 10 31.98 9.08 50.37
N MET A 11 30.70 8.67 50.35
CA MET A 11 30.29 7.39 49.76
C MET A 11 30.34 7.54 48.24
N VAL A 12 31.25 6.82 47.59
CA VAL A 12 31.24 6.64 46.14
C VAL A 12 30.19 5.58 45.81
N ALA A 13 28.99 6.02 45.41
CA ALA A 13 28.01 5.16 44.78
C ALA A 13 28.45 4.91 43.33
N LEU A 14 28.88 3.68 43.01
CA LEU A 14 28.98 3.23 41.62
C LEU A 14 27.56 3.08 41.07
N THR A 15 27.08 4.09 40.36
CA THR A 15 25.94 3.95 39.46
C THR A 15 26.44 3.28 38.18
N ALA A 16 26.15 1.98 38.03
CA ALA A 16 26.26 1.30 36.76
C ALA A 16 25.26 1.94 35.80
N SER A 17 25.74 2.84 34.95
CA SER A 17 24.99 3.37 33.83
C SER A 17 24.91 2.26 32.78
N MET A 18 23.77 1.56 32.71
CA MET A 18 23.40 0.83 31.51
C MET A 18 23.23 1.87 30.40
N GLN A 19 24.30 2.10 29.64
CA GLN A 19 24.20 2.76 28.35
C GLN A 19 23.41 1.81 27.45
N PHE A 20 22.11 2.04 27.31
CA PHE A 20 21.39 1.58 26.14
C PHE A 20 22.04 2.30 24.95
N THR A 21 22.87 1.58 24.20
CA THR A 21 23.29 2.03 22.88
C THR A 21 22.03 2.12 22.03
N VAL A 22 21.48 3.33 21.90
CA VAL A 22 20.45 3.63 20.91
C VAL A 22 21.07 3.31 19.56
N ASN A 23 20.59 2.25 18.92
CA ASN A 23 21.18 1.75 17.69
C ASN A 23 20.95 2.80 16.61
N ALA A 24 22.04 3.40 16.10
CA ALA A 24 22.02 4.55 15.18
C ALA A 24 21.49 4.24 13.77
N GLN A 25 20.75 3.13 13.58
CA GLN A 25 20.31 2.66 12.27
C GLN A 25 18.86 2.19 12.29
N GLN A 26 17.98 3.04 12.81
CA GLN A 26 16.53 2.81 12.76
C GLN A 26 15.93 3.16 11.39
N PHE A 27 16.62 3.97 10.58
CA PHE A 27 16.25 4.31 9.22
C PHE A 27 17.45 4.21 8.27
N ALA A 28 17.20 3.85 7.02
CA ALA A 28 18.21 3.71 5.98
C ALA A 28 17.73 4.25 4.62
N SER A 29 18.66 4.51 3.70
CA SER A 29 18.30 4.99 2.35
C SER A 29 17.76 3.86 1.48
N SER A 30 18.24 2.64 1.71
CA SER A 30 17.81 1.42 1.05
C SER A 30 17.57 0.32 2.09
N ILE A 31 16.60 -0.57 1.83
CA ILE A 31 16.37 -1.74 2.68
C ILE A 31 17.60 -2.66 2.79
N SER A 32 18.44 -2.69 1.76
CA SER A 32 19.68 -3.50 1.75
C SER A 32 20.68 -3.06 2.82
N GLU A 33 20.59 -1.82 3.29
CA GLU A 33 21.42 -1.26 4.37
C GLU A 33 20.88 -1.60 5.76
N CYS A 34 19.63 -2.08 5.86
CA CYS A 34 19.06 -2.49 7.13
C CYS A 34 19.69 -3.80 7.62
N PRO A 35 20.01 -3.92 8.93
CA PRO A 35 20.51 -5.18 9.49
C PRO A 35 19.48 -6.29 9.33
N LYS A 36 19.96 -7.54 9.17
CA LYS A 36 19.10 -8.72 9.26
C LYS A 36 18.64 -8.90 10.71
N LEU A 37 17.45 -9.48 10.88
CA LEU A 37 16.96 -9.86 12.19
C LEU A 37 17.67 -11.13 12.68
N PRO A 38 17.97 -11.25 13.99
CA PRO A 38 18.40 -12.53 14.54
C PRO A 38 17.30 -13.57 14.39
N GLY A 39 17.69 -14.82 14.12
CA GLY A 39 16.75 -15.92 13.97
C GLY A 39 15.88 -16.12 15.21
N ARG A 40 14.59 -16.43 15.01
CA ARG A 40 13.68 -16.68 16.12
C ARG A 40 14.01 -17.99 16.84
N THR A 41 13.92 -17.96 18.17
CA THR A 41 13.96 -19.16 19.01
C THR A 41 12.63 -19.92 19.02
N SER A 42 11.51 -19.21 18.82
CA SER A 42 10.17 -19.77 18.69
C SER A 42 9.36 -19.04 17.61
N PRO A 43 8.52 -19.75 16.84
CA PRO A 43 7.64 -19.13 15.85
C PRO A 43 6.56 -18.28 16.55
N PRO A 44 6.09 -17.17 15.94
CA PRO A 44 5.03 -16.36 16.51
C PRO A 44 3.70 -17.12 16.53
N THR A 45 3.00 -17.03 17.65
CA THR A 45 1.73 -17.72 17.87
C THR A 45 0.51 -16.82 17.68
N ASN A 46 0.70 -15.50 17.57
CA ASN A 46 -0.37 -14.52 17.40
C ASN A 46 0.09 -13.37 16.48
N PRO A 47 -0.86 -12.60 15.89
CA PRO A 47 -0.51 -11.55 14.93
C PRO A 47 0.19 -10.35 15.55
N ARG A 48 0.12 -10.15 16.88
CA ARG A 48 0.78 -9.06 17.61
C ARG A 48 2.29 -9.30 17.81
N ASP A 49 2.75 -10.53 17.60
CA ASP A 49 4.15 -10.92 17.71
C ASP A 49 4.82 -11.14 16.34
N LEU A 50 4.19 -10.68 15.26
CA LEU A 50 4.75 -10.79 13.91
C LEU A 50 5.86 -9.78 13.65
N ARG A 51 6.98 -10.29 13.16
CA ARG A 51 8.06 -9.53 12.54
C ARG A 51 8.03 -9.73 11.02
N PRO A 52 8.76 -8.90 10.25
CA PRO A 52 8.90 -9.13 8.82
C PRO A 52 9.45 -10.50 8.42
N ASP A 53 10.36 -11.06 9.22
CA ASP A 53 10.95 -12.38 8.93
C ASP A 53 9.98 -13.55 9.13
N ASP A 54 8.87 -13.33 9.84
CA ASP A 54 7.81 -14.30 10.07
C ASP A 54 6.84 -14.46 8.89
N ILE A 55 6.77 -13.46 8.01
CA ILE A 55 5.86 -13.48 6.85
C ILE A 55 6.40 -14.42 5.79
N LYS A 56 5.63 -15.45 5.45
CA LYS A 56 5.94 -16.42 4.39
C LYS A 56 5.16 -16.18 3.11
N VAL A 57 4.04 -15.48 3.20
CA VAL A 57 3.23 -15.12 2.04
C VAL A 57 2.87 -13.64 2.11
N ILE A 58 3.12 -12.92 1.02
CA ILE A 58 2.58 -11.58 0.83
C ILE A 58 1.55 -11.59 -0.31
N ALA A 59 0.43 -10.91 -0.11
CA ALA A 59 -0.62 -10.73 -1.10
C ALA A 59 -1.09 -9.28 -1.14
N ALA A 60 -1.67 -8.87 -2.26
CA ALA A 60 -2.25 -7.56 -2.40
C ALA A 60 -3.56 -7.60 -3.19
N MET A 61 -4.46 -6.69 -2.84
CA MET A 61 -5.76 -6.49 -3.47
C MET A 61 -5.98 -5.00 -3.70
N GLY A 62 -6.70 -4.64 -4.75
CA GLY A 62 -6.92 -3.23 -5.08
C GLY A 62 -7.25 -2.93 -6.53
N ASP A 63 -7.12 -1.66 -6.86
CA ASP A 63 -7.39 -1.14 -8.20
C ASP A 63 -6.12 -1.08 -9.09
N SER A 64 -6.18 -0.30 -10.18
CA SER A 64 -5.08 -0.06 -11.11
C SER A 64 -3.81 0.48 -10.44
N ILE A 65 -3.93 1.22 -9.33
CA ILE A 65 -2.76 1.69 -8.57
C ILE A 65 -2.03 0.51 -7.94
N MET A 66 -2.75 -0.40 -7.28
CA MET A 66 -2.14 -1.63 -6.73
C MET A 66 -1.65 -2.58 -7.84
N ALA A 67 -2.24 -2.54 -9.03
CA ALA A 67 -1.76 -3.27 -10.19
C ALA A 67 -0.45 -2.70 -10.79
N GLY A 68 -0.11 -1.44 -10.48
CA GLY A 68 1.03 -0.74 -11.10
C GLY A 68 0.76 -0.36 -12.56
N PHE A 69 -0.50 -0.04 -12.89
CA PHE A 69 -0.89 0.41 -14.21
C PHE A 69 -0.16 1.71 -14.59
N ALA A 70 0.36 1.76 -15.82
CA ALA A 70 1.04 2.94 -16.39
C ALA A 70 2.25 3.46 -15.58
N LEU A 71 2.79 2.69 -14.64
CA LEU A 71 3.83 3.10 -13.69
C LEU A 71 5.10 3.68 -14.34
N GLU A 72 5.54 3.12 -15.47
CA GLU A 72 6.73 3.59 -16.21
C GLU A 72 6.38 4.61 -17.32
N GLY A 73 5.10 4.92 -17.53
CA GLY A 73 4.66 5.86 -18.56
C GLY A 73 4.99 5.40 -19.99
N VAL A 74 5.23 6.36 -20.89
CA VAL A 74 5.45 6.10 -22.33
C VAL A 74 6.93 6.16 -22.79
N ASN A 75 7.88 6.57 -21.93
CA ASN A 75 9.28 6.82 -22.35
C ASN A 75 10.33 6.30 -21.34
N ASP A 76 10.65 5.00 -21.36
CA ASP A 76 11.67 4.36 -20.51
C ASP A 76 13.05 4.17 -21.19
N GLY A 77 13.40 5.04 -22.15
CA GLY A 77 14.79 5.17 -22.62
C GLY A 77 15.24 4.30 -23.80
N LYS A 78 14.33 3.67 -24.56
CA LYS A 78 14.67 3.03 -25.86
C LYS A 78 13.67 3.31 -27.00
N GLY A 79 13.30 4.57 -27.21
CA GLY A 79 12.70 5.02 -28.47
C GLY A 79 11.27 4.52 -28.72
N GLY A 80 10.34 4.78 -27.80
CA GLY A 80 8.94 4.37 -27.91
C GLY A 80 7.94 5.52 -27.86
N SER A 81 8.18 6.61 -28.57
CA SER A 81 7.20 7.70 -28.72
C SER A 81 6.04 7.28 -29.64
N SER A 82 5.06 6.54 -29.11
CA SER A 82 3.71 6.47 -29.66
C SER A 82 2.75 5.84 -28.66
N ILE A 83 1.56 6.41 -28.49
CA ILE A 83 0.47 5.86 -27.65
C ILE A 83 -0.04 4.50 -28.16
N LEU A 84 0.37 4.11 -29.37
CA LEU A 84 0.18 2.79 -29.97
C LEU A 84 1.13 1.72 -29.40
N ASN A 85 2.06 2.10 -28.52
CA ASN A 85 2.92 1.16 -27.80
C ASN A 85 2.12 0.51 -26.65
N ILE A 86 2.18 -0.82 -26.57
CA ILE A 86 1.55 -1.67 -25.55
C ILE A 86 1.86 -1.22 -24.11
N SER A 87 2.93 -0.45 -23.90
CA SER A 87 3.27 0.18 -22.61
C SER A 87 2.18 1.09 -22.05
N SER A 88 1.29 1.65 -22.88
CA SER A 88 0.19 2.53 -22.45
C SER A 88 -0.98 1.83 -21.76
N ILE A 89 -1.04 0.50 -21.83
CA ILE A 89 -2.05 -0.31 -21.14
C ILE A 89 -1.39 -1.44 -20.33
N THR A 90 -0.19 -1.20 -19.83
CA THR A 90 0.62 -2.18 -19.12
C THR A 90 0.53 -1.99 -17.60
N GLU A 91 0.38 -3.10 -16.89
CA GLU A 91 0.52 -3.20 -15.43
C GLU A 91 1.93 -3.68 -15.08
N TYR A 92 2.71 -2.84 -14.40
CA TYR A 92 4.05 -3.16 -13.91
C TYR A 92 3.98 -3.82 -12.53
N ARG A 93 3.33 -4.98 -12.47
CA ARG A 93 3.06 -5.76 -11.25
C ARG A 93 4.29 -5.86 -10.35
N GLY A 94 5.43 -6.25 -10.93
CA GLY A 94 6.71 -6.43 -10.23
C GLY A 94 7.29 -5.17 -9.59
N GLN A 95 6.77 -3.98 -9.91
CA GLN A 95 7.14 -2.69 -9.31
C GLN A 95 6.01 -2.04 -8.49
N SER A 96 4.86 -2.71 -8.34
CA SER A 96 3.77 -2.22 -7.49
C SER A 96 4.22 -2.04 -6.04
N TRP A 97 3.85 -0.91 -5.43
CA TRP A 97 4.36 -0.49 -4.12
C TRP A 97 4.07 -1.51 -3.02
N GLY A 98 2.91 -2.19 -3.09
CA GLY A 98 2.44 -3.10 -2.06
C GLY A 98 3.00 -4.52 -2.14
N ILE A 99 3.47 -4.97 -3.31
CA ILE A 99 3.76 -6.41 -3.53
C ILE A 99 4.80 -6.73 -4.61
N GLY A 100 5.30 -5.73 -5.35
CA GLY A 100 6.26 -5.95 -6.42
C GLY A 100 7.49 -6.73 -5.94
N GLY A 101 8.00 -7.64 -6.77
CA GLY A 101 9.11 -8.52 -6.47
C GLY A 101 10.23 -8.49 -7.50
N ASP A 102 10.23 -7.53 -8.42
CA ASP A 102 11.33 -7.34 -9.38
C ASP A 102 12.60 -6.92 -8.64
N ASP A 103 13.75 -7.30 -9.20
CA ASP A 103 15.04 -6.96 -8.61
C ASP A 103 15.20 -5.45 -8.46
N ASN A 104 15.64 -5.00 -7.27
CA ASN A 104 15.82 -3.60 -6.90
C ASN A 104 14.54 -2.75 -6.85
N ALA A 105 13.34 -3.33 -7.02
CA ALA A 105 12.10 -2.59 -6.83
C ALA A 105 11.95 -2.18 -5.35
N ILE A 106 11.61 -0.91 -5.11
CA ILE A 106 11.34 -0.39 -3.76
C ILE A 106 9.86 -0.61 -3.46
N THR A 107 9.56 -1.73 -2.81
CA THR A 107 8.21 -2.23 -2.58
C THR A 107 8.14 -2.92 -1.22
N ILE A 108 6.95 -3.01 -0.63
CA ILE A 108 6.74 -3.78 0.60
C ILE A 108 7.11 -5.26 0.39
N GLY A 109 6.81 -5.81 -0.81
CA GLY A 109 7.22 -7.16 -1.18
C GLY A 109 8.73 -7.38 -1.04
N ASN A 110 9.55 -6.49 -1.58
CA ASN A 110 11.00 -6.60 -1.46
C ASN A 110 11.52 -6.25 -0.06
N PHE A 111 10.82 -5.40 0.69
CA PHE A 111 11.16 -5.14 2.08
C PHE A 111 10.98 -6.39 2.95
N VAL A 112 9.85 -7.10 2.81
CA VAL A 112 9.65 -8.40 3.47
C VAL A 112 10.69 -9.41 3.00
N ASN A 113 10.99 -9.48 1.69
CA ASN A 113 12.00 -10.40 1.14
C ASN A 113 13.41 -10.17 1.72
N HIS A 114 13.75 -8.93 2.09
CA HIS A 114 15.02 -8.66 2.78
C HIS A 114 15.08 -9.41 4.12
N TYR A 115 13.99 -9.45 4.88
CA TYR A 115 13.94 -10.14 6.17
C TYR A 115 13.66 -11.64 6.06
N ASN A 116 12.91 -12.05 5.03
CA ASN A 116 12.61 -13.46 4.73
C ASN A 116 12.75 -13.74 3.23
N SER A 117 13.90 -14.26 2.81
CA SER A 117 14.16 -14.57 1.40
C SER A 117 13.31 -15.73 0.86
N SER A 118 12.61 -16.48 1.73
CA SER A 118 11.68 -17.53 1.33
C SER A 118 10.24 -17.03 1.18
N VAL A 119 9.99 -15.72 1.25
CA VAL A 119 8.63 -15.17 1.09
C VAL A 119 8.11 -15.43 -0.33
N GLU A 120 6.93 -16.02 -0.41
CA GLU A 120 6.20 -16.27 -1.65
C GLU A 120 5.12 -15.21 -1.87
N GLY A 121 4.59 -15.14 -3.10
CA GLY A 121 3.46 -14.27 -3.43
C GLY A 121 3.81 -12.94 -4.12
N ARG A 122 5.08 -12.52 -4.04
CA ARG A 122 5.57 -11.31 -4.73
C ARG A 122 5.35 -11.40 -6.23
N SER A 123 4.78 -10.33 -6.78
CA SER A 123 4.49 -10.22 -8.21
C SER A 123 5.75 -9.90 -9.01
N LYS A 124 5.73 -10.13 -10.33
CA LYS A 124 6.92 -10.10 -11.19
C LYS A 124 6.61 -9.46 -12.54
N GLY A 125 7.55 -8.68 -13.05
CA GLY A 125 7.53 -8.04 -14.36
C GLY A 125 6.24 -7.28 -14.64
N SER A 126 5.87 -7.26 -15.91
CA SER A 126 4.69 -6.56 -16.39
C SER A 126 3.91 -7.39 -17.41
N HIS A 127 2.65 -7.01 -17.64
CA HIS A 127 1.80 -7.53 -18.71
C HIS A 127 0.67 -6.53 -19.02
N LEU A 128 -0.11 -6.83 -20.07
CA LEU A 128 -1.31 -6.08 -20.41
C LEU A 128 -2.29 -6.04 -19.25
N ALA A 129 -2.93 -4.88 -19.07
CA ALA A 129 -3.81 -4.64 -17.95
C ALA A 129 -4.96 -5.65 -17.88
N THR A 130 -5.24 -6.13 -16.67
CA THR A 130 -6.42 -6.97 -16.41
C THR A 130 -7.58 -6.05 -16.08
N ILE A 131 -8.33 -5.68 -17.13
CA ILE A 131 -9.38 -4.67 -17.04
C ILE A 131 -10.62 -5.24 -16.36
N CYS A 132 -11.13 -4.51 -15.37
CA CYS A 132 -12.46 -4.67 -14.84
C CYS A 132 -13.24 -3.36 -14.92
N HIS A 133 -14.53 -3.44 -15.24
CA HIS A 133 -15.43 -2.30 -15.27
C HIS A 133 -16.78 -2.69 -14.65
N GLY A 134 -16.97 -2.35 -13.38
CA GLY A 134 -18.14 -2.74 -12.61
C GLY A 134 -18.31 -4.26 -12.55
N GLY A 135 -19.40 -4.79 -13.10
CA GLY A 135 -19.67 -6.23 -13.09
C GLY A 135 -18.87 -7.08 -14.09
N LEU A 136 -18.12 -6.45 -15.01
CA LEU A 136 -17.39 -7.16 -16.07
C LEU A 136 -15.88 -7.09 -15.82
N CYS A 137 -15.29 -8.16 -15.28
CA CYS A 137 -13.85 -8.32 -15.19
C CYS A 137 -13.36 -9.31 -16.27
N LEU A 138 -12.49 -8.84 -17.18
CA LEU A 138 -11.97 -9.65 -18.29
C LEU A 138 -10.70 -10.39 -17.88
N ASP A 139 -10.88 -11.60 -17.33
CA ASP A 139 -9.79 -12.47 -16.89
C ASP A 139 -8.85 -12.94 -18.02
N ALA A 140 -9.20 -12.68 -19.30
CA ALA A 140 -8.41 -13.07 -20.47
C ALA A 140 -6.98 -12.50 -20.47
N PHE A 141 -6.75 -11.36 -19.81
CA PHE A 141 -5.44 -10.70 -19.73
C PHE A 141 -4.70 -10.97 -18.42
N ARG A 142 -5.34 -11.70 -17.48
CA ARG A 142 -4.72 -12.06 -16.20
C ARG A 142 -3.53 -12.98 -16.43
N ASN A 143 -2.39 -12.65 -15.84
CA ASN A 143 -1.15 -13.40 -16.02
C ASN A 143 -0.66 -13.93 -14.67
N GLN A 144 -1.16 -15.11 -14.28
CA GLN A 144 -0.89 -15.71 -12.97
C GLN A 144 0.59 -15.96 -12.65
N LYS A 145 1.48 -15.96 -13.66
CA LYS A 145 2.94 -16.06 -13.49
C LYS A 145 3.57 -14.72 -13.12
N LYS A 146 2.97 -13.61 -13.54
CA LYS A 146 3.40 -12.23 -13.29
C LYS A 146 2.65 -11.66 -12.08
N ASP A 147 1.34 -11.83 -12.01
CA ASP A 147 0.48 -11.40 -10.89
C ASP A 147 0.90 -12.07 -9.58
N VAL A 148 1.15 -13.38 -9.62
CA VAL A 148 1.38 -14.23 -8.44
C VAL A 148 0.24 -14.04 -7.43
N LEU A 149 0.41 -13.26 -6.35
CA LEU A 149 -0.66 -12.94 -5.38
C LEU A 149 -1.03 -11.44 -5.35
N ASN A 150 -0.68 -10.68 -6.40
CA ASN A 150 -1.32 -9.40 -6.68
C ASN A 150 -2.64 -9.67 -7.39
N ALA A 151 -3.76 -9.57 -6.66
CA ALA A 151 -5.09 -9.81 -7.18
C ALA A 151 -5.75 -8.58 -7.80
N ALA A 152 -5.11 -7.41 -7.69
CA ALA A 152 -5.68 -6.13 -8.06
C ALA A 152 -6.12 -6.07 -9.52
N LEU A 153 -7.17 -5.32 -9.81
CA LEU A 153 -7.76 -5.19 -11.15
C LEU A 153 -7.78 -3.73 -11.60
N SER A 154 -7.26 -3.43 -12.79
CA SER A 154 -7.36 -2.09 -13.35
C SER A 154 -8.82 -1.75 -13.64
N GLY A 155 -9.31 -0.61 -13.12
CA GLY A 155 -10.73 -0.25 -13.14
C GLY A 155 -11.61 -0.94 -12.08
N GLY A 156 -11.02 -1.79 -11.23
CA GLY A 156 -11.72 -2.45 -10.13
C GLY A 156 -12.29 -1.45 -9.11
N LEU A 157 -13.54 -1.69 -8.72
CA LEU A 157 -14.24 -1.00 -7.61
C LEU A 157 -14.21 -1.87 -6.35
N ALA A 158 -14.57 -1.33 -5.19
CA ALA A 158 -14.68 -2.10 -3.95
C ALA A 158 -15.56 -3.36 -4.09
N MET A 159 -16.62 -3.30 -4.91
CA MET A 159 -17.50 -4.45 -5.20
C MET A 159 -16.79 -5.63 -5.91
N ASN A 160 -15.62 -5.39 -6.49
CA ASN A 160 -14.80 -6.37 -7.20
C ASN A 160 -13.82 -7.12 -6.30
N LEU A 161 -13.66 -6.73 -5.03
CA LEU A 161 -12.82 -7.47 -4.08
C LEU A 161 -13.24 -8.94 -3.94
N LYS A 162 -14.52 -9.26 -4.18
CA LYS A 162 -15.00 -10.65 -4.24
C LYS A 162 -14.33 -11.45 -5.38
N ASP A 163 -14.17 -10.83 -6.55
CA ASP A 163 -13.58 -11.43 -7.75
C ASP A 163 -12.05 -11.54 -7.58
N GLU A 164 -11.44 -10.58 -6.88
CA GLU A 164 -10.04 -10.64 -6.46
C GLU A 164 -9.79 -11.79 -5.47
N LEU A 165 -10.70 -12.04 -4.52
CA LEU A 165 -10.58 -13.18 -3.59
C LEU A 165 -10.78 -14.54 -4.28
N ASP A 166 -11.66 -14.61 -5.28
CA ASP A 166 -11.84 -15.81 -6.11
C ASP A 166 -10.57 -16.18 -6.88
N TYR A 167 -9.74 -15.20 -7.21
CA TYR A 167 -8.39 -15.42 -7.72
C TYR A 167 -7.38 -15.77 -6.63
N LEU A 168 -7.34 -14.95 -5.57
CA LEU A 168 -6.26 -14.96 -4.59
C LEU A 168 -6.24 -16.25 -3.76
N ILE A 169 -7.38 -16.67 -3.22
CA ILE A 169 -7.45 -17.78 -2.26
C ILE A 169 -7.02 -19.11 -2.90
N PRO A 170 -7.56 -19.54 -4.06
CA PRO A 170 -7.13 -20.79 -4.69
C PRO A 170 -5.66 -20.75 -5.12
N ARG A 171 -5.15 -19.58 -5.51
CA ARG A 171 -3.77 -19.41 -5.93
C ARG A 171 -2.81 -19.52 -4.75
N MET A 172 -3.16 -18.90 -3.61
CA MET A 172 -2.39 -18.97 -2.37
C MET A 172 -2.29 -20.42 -1.85
N LYS A 173 -3.39 -21.18 -1.89
CA LYS A 173 -3.43 -22.61 -1.52
C LYS A 173 -2.54 -23.50 -2.40
N LYS A 174 -2.18 -23.06 -3.60
CA LYS A 174 -1.36 -23.80 -4.58
C LYS A 174 0.12 -23.36 -4.58
N LEU A 175 0.53 -22.46 -3.68
CA LEU A 175 1.94 -22.08 -3.58
C LEU A 175 2.78 -23.28 -3.11
N PRO A 176 3.86 -23.65 -3.82
CA PRO A 176 4.55 -24.92 -3.59
C PRO A 176 5.42 -24.97 -2.33
N ASN A 177 5.85 -23.82 -1.81
CA ASN A 177 6.87 -23.72 -0.74
C ASN A 177 6.31 -23.16 0.58
N ILE A 178 5.00 -23.20 0.77
CA ILE A 178 4.35 -22.70 1.99
C ILE A 178 3.39 -23.74 2.54
N ASN A 179 3.21 -23.73 3.85
CA ASN A 179 2.10 -24.40 4.51
C ASN A 179 0.93 -23.41 4.63
N PHE A 180 -0.13 -23.63 3.86
CA PHE A 180 -1.27 -22.73 3.83
C PHE A 180 -1.92 -22.57 5.22
N GLU A 181 -1.94 -23.60 6.05
CA GLU A 181 -2.59 -23.58 7.37
C GLU A 181 -1.75 -22.88 8.44
N THR A 182 -0.43 -23.04 8.39
CA THR A 182 0.45 -22.64 9.50
C THR A 182 1.35 -21.44 9.22
N ASP A 183 1.60 -21.10 7.97
CA ASP A 183 2.50 -20.00 7.66
C ASP A 183 1.81 -18.65 7.80
N TRP A 184 2.51 -17.61 8.25
CA TRP A 184 1.90 -16.28 8.38
C TRP A 184 1.82 -15.55 7.04
N LYS A 185 0.67 -14.92 6.78
CA LYS A 185 0.41 -14.14 5.58
C LYS A 185 0.17 -12.67 5.91
N LEU A 186 0.69 -11.78 5.06
CA LEU A 186 0.36 -10.35 5.05
C LEU A 186 -0.44 -10.04 3.79
N ILE A 187 -1.68 -9.56 3.95
CA ILE A 187 -2.52 -9.13 2.82
C ILE A 187 -2.72 -7.62 2.91
N THR A 188 -2.29 -6.87 1.91
CA THR A 188 -2.50 -5.42 1.83
C THR A 188 -3.65 -5.11 0.88
N ILE A 189 -4.64 -4.34 1.34
CA ILE A 189 -5.79 -3.91 0.53
C ILE A 189 -5.74 -2.39 0.40
N GLN A 190 -5.71 -1.88 -0.82
CA GLN A 190 -5.86 -0.45 -1.12
C GLN A 190 -6.74 -0.31 -2.37
N ILE A 191 -7.93 0.26 -2.19
CA ILE A 191 -8.95 0.41 -3.22
C ILE A 191 -9.78 1.65 -2.92
N GLY A 192 -10.59 2.11 -3.87
CA GLY A 192 -11.51 3.24 -3.69
C GLY A 192 -11.21 4.45 -4.58
N SER A 193 -10.13 4.41 -5.36
CA SER A 193 -9.83 5.46 -6.34
C SER A 193 -10.88 5.47 -7.46
N ASN A 194 -11.18 4.28 -7.99
CA ASN A 194 -12.21 4.12 -9.01
C ASN A 194 -13.62 4.37 -8.44
N ASP A 195 -13.87 4.02 -7.18
CA ASP A 195 -15.15 4.30 -6.51
C ASP A 195 -15.42 5.81 -6.43
N GLN A 196 -14.41 6.61 -6.06
CA GLN A 196 -14.49 8.08 -6.14
C GLN A 196 -14.72 8.55 -7.58
N CYS A 197 -13.98 8.03 -8.56
CA CYS A 197 -14.08 8.47 -9.94
C CYS A 197 -15.41 8.10 -10.62
N ALA A 198 -16.04 7.00 -10.19
CA ALA A 198 -17.33 6.52 -10.69
C ALA A 198 -18.52 7.22 -10.02
N SER A 199 -18.31 8.00 -8.96
CA SER A 199 -19.41 8.65 -8.22
C SER A 199 -20.21 9.66 -9.04
N CYS A 200 -19.62 10.18 -10.13
CA CYS A 200 -20.25 11.14 -11.04
C CYS A 200 -21.00 10.47 -12.21
N LEU A 201 -20.99 9.14 -12.31
CA LEU A 201 -21.63 8.41 -13.40
C LEU A 201 -22.76 7.52 -12.91
N ASN A 202 -23.94 7.67 -13.50
CA ASN A 202 -25.04 6.72 -13.30
C ASN A 202 -24.90 5.52 -14.27
N PRO A 203 -25.18 4.28 -13.84
CA PRO A 203 -25.73 3.89 -12.54
C PRO A 203 -24.68 3.63 -11.43
N PHE A 204 -23.38 3.78 -11.72
CA PHE A 204 -22.29 3.42 -10.79
C PHE A 204 -22.28 4.23 -9.48
N SER A 205 -22.71 5.49 -9.51
CA SER A 205 -22.86 6.35 -8.32
C SER A 205 -23.63 5.68 -7.17
N GLY A 206 -24.61 4.84 -7.49
CA GLY A 206 -25.39 4.09 -6.52
C GLY A 206 -24.69 2.86 -5.94
N GLU A 207 -23.58 2.41 -6.52
CA GLU A 207 -22.75 1.29 -6.03
C GLU A 207 -21.54 1.75 -5.21
N VAL A 208 -21.17 3.03 -5.32
CA VAL A 208 -19.95 3.60 -4.69
C VAL A 208 -20.28 4.50 -3.50
N THR A 209 -21.44 4.33 -2.86
CA THR A 209 -21.75 5.05 -1.62
C THR A 209 -20.84 4.59 -0.48
N VAL A 210 -20.68 5.41 0.56
CA VAL A 210 -19.86 5.07 1.75
C VAL A 210 -20.31 3.75 2.38
N ASP A 211 -21.62 3.52 2.49
CA ASP A 211 -22.18 2.30 3.08
C ASP A 211 -21.86 1.06 2.24
N LYS A 212 -22.00 1.14 0.91
CA LYS A 212 -21.70 0.01 0.02
C LYS A 212 -20.21 -0.27 -0.04
N TYR A 213 -19.39 0.75 -0.22
CA TYR A 213 -17.93 0.63 -0.17
C TYR A 213 -17.49 -0.09 1.11
N SER A 214 -17.95 0.39 2.27
CA SER A 214 -17.61 -0.19 3.57
C SER A 214 -18.12 -1.63 3.69
N GLY A 215 -19.33 -1.91 3.23
CA GLY A 215 -19.91 -3.26 3.22
C GLY A 215 -19.11 -4.24 2.35
N TYR A 216 -18.61 -3.82 1.18
CA TYR A 216 -17.78 -4.68 0.33
C TYR A 216 -16.42 -4.99 0.98
N LEU A 217 -15.77 -3.99 1.58
CA LEU A 217 -14.51 -4.17 2.30
C LEU A 217 -14.70 -5.09 3.51
N GLU A 218 -15.77 -4.88 4.28
CA GLU A 218 -16.09 -5.72 5.43
C GLU A 218 -16.34 -7.18 5.01
N ALA A 219 -17.10 -7.41 3.93
CA ALA A 219 -17.33 -8.74 3.39
C ALA A 219 -16.03 -9.41 2.91
N ALA A 220 -15.11 -8.65 2.29
CA ALA A 220 -13.80 -9.16 1.89
C ALA A 220 -12.96 -9.56 3.12
N VAL A 221 -12.91 -8.71 4.15
CA VAL A 221 -12.19 -9.00 5.41
C VAL A 221 -12.80 -10.22 6.12
N GLU A 222 -14.12 -10.34 6.17
CA GLU A 222 -14.81 -11.50 6.73
C GLU A 222 -14.45 -12.80 5.99
N ARG A 223 -14.44 -12.75 4.65
CA ARG A 223 -14.06 -13.90 3.83
C ARG A 223 -12.59 -14.27 4.04
N ILE A 224 -11.68 -13.30 4.12
CA ILE A 224 -10.27 -13.54 4.46
C ILE A 224 -10.16 -14.23 5.83
N LYS A 225 -10.81 -13.69 6.87
CA LYS A 225 -10.82 -14.28 8.22
C LYS A 225 -11.30 -15.74 8.22
N LYS A 226 -12.30 -16.04 7.39
CA LYS A 226 -12.91 -17.37 7.29
C LYS A 226 -12.07 -18.36 6.52
N GLU A 227 -11.43 -17.94 5.44
CA GLU A 227 -10.81 -18.85 4.46
C GLU A 227 -9.27 -18.88 4.48
N ILE A 228 -8.63 -17.89 5.11
CA ILE A 228 -7.17 -17.74 5.16
C ILE A 228 -6.72 -17.73 6.63
N PRO A 229 -6.14 -18.82 7.15
CA PRO A 229 -5.63 -18.87 8.51
C PRO A 229 -4.30 -18.10 8.64
N ARG A 230 -4.00 -17.63 9.85
CA ARG A 230 -2.75 -16.93 10.20
C ARG A 230 -2.45 -15.77 9.28
N VAL A 231 -3.33 -14.78 9.32
CA VAL A 231 -3.29 -13.63 8.42
C VAL A 231 -3.36 -12.30 9.17
N LEU A 232 -2.48 -11.39 8.76
CA LEU A 232 -2.56 -9.97 9.06
C LEU A 232 -3.09 -9.26 7.81
N VAL A 233 -4.25 -8.62 7.94
CA VAL A 233 -4.82 -7.78 6.88
C VAL A 233 -4.48 -6.32 7.16
N ASN A 234 -3.79 -5.67 6.23
CA ASN A 234 -3.49 -4.25 6.27
C ASN A 234 -4.45 -3.50 5.33
N LEU A 235 -5.41 -2.78 5.90
CA LEU A 235 -6.32 -1.89 5.18
C LEU A 235 -5.66 -0.52 5.05
N VAL A 236 -5.25 -0.16 3.83
CA VAL A 236 -4.65 1.14 3.56
C VAL A 236 -5.77 2.11 3.17
N GLY A 237 -5.72 3.32 3.73
CA GLY A 237 -6.68 4.37 3.44
C GLY A 237 -6.83 4.65 1.95
N SER A 238 -8.05 5.01 1.54
CA SER A 238 -8.33 5.53 0.21
C SER A 238 -7.52 6.81 -0.02
N PHE A 239 -6.89 6.91 -1.19
CA PHE A 239 -6.17 8.11 -1.60
C PHE A 239 -7.19 9.16 -2.04
N ASN A 240 -6.96 10.43 -1.70
CA ASN A 240 -7.82 11.51 -2.18
C ASN A 240 -7.44 11.90 -3.62
N VAL A 241 -8.06 11.24 -4.60
CA VAL A 241 -7.67 11.36 -6.01
C VAL A 241 -8.24 12.60 -6.71
N SER A 242 -9.12 13.37 -6.08
CA SER A 242 -9.62 14.63 -6.65
C SER A 242 -8.48 15.62 -6.93
N ALA A 243 -7.47 15.65 -6.04
CA ALA A 243 -6.30 16.51 -6.08
C ALA A 243 -5.43 16.32 -7.33
N VAL A 244 -5.51 15.15 -7.97
CA VAL A 244 -4.82 14.87 -9.25
C VAL A 244 -5.27 15.84 -10.33
N TYR A 245 -6.54 16.28 -10.32
CA TYR A 245 -7.05 17.27 -11.28
C TYR A 245 -6.26 18.56 -11.22
N ASP A 246 -6.07 19.11 -10.02
CA ASP A 246 -5.37 20.37 -9.82
C ASP A 246 -3.88 20.28 -10.11
N LEU A 247 -3.26 19.14 -9.77
CA LEU A 247 -1.86 18.86 -10.07
C LEU A 247 -1.58 18.87 -11.59
N THR A 248 -2.51 18.32 -12.38
CA THR A 248 -2.26 17.98 -13.79
C THR A 248 -2.94 18.90 -14.80
N LYS A 249 -3.97 19.67 -14.39
CA LYS A 249 -4.68 20.60 -15.29
C LYS A 249 -3.72 21.64 -15.88
N GLY A 250 -3.79 21.82 -17.19
CA GLY A 250 -3.00 22.82 -17.91
C GLY A 250 -1.51 22.48 -18.12
N GLN A 251 -1.01 21.38 -17.54
CA GLN A 251 0.40 21.01 -17.64
C GLN A 251 0.76 20.48 -19.02
N GLU A 252 1.91 20.88 -19.56
CA GLU A 252 2.41 20.40 -20.86
C GLU A 252 2.85 18.94 -20.81
N TYR A 253 3.45 18.51 -19.69
CA TYR A 253 3.81 17.11 -19.42
C TYR A 253 2.64 16.14 -19.62
N CYS A 254 1.41 16.61 -19.39
CA CYS A 254 0.18 15.84 -19.42
C CYS A 254 -0.53 15.84 -20.78
N ARG A 255 0.18 16.11 -21.88
CA ARG A 255 -0.37 16.15 -23.24
C ARG A 255 0.26 15.08 -24.14
N PRO A 256 0.19 13.78 -23.78
CA PRO A 256 0.87 12.71 -24.51
C PRO A 256 0.32 12.51 -25.93
N LEU A 257 -0.92 12.93 -26.17
CA LEU A 257 -1.58 12.90 -27.48
C LEU A 257 -1.37 14.20 -28.24
N PHE A 258 -0.38 14.21 -29.13
CA PHE A 258 -0.11 15.32 -30.07
C PHE A 258 0.12 16.69 -29.41
N ASN A 259 0.57 16.73 -28.15
CA ASN A 259 0.68 17.95 -27.34
C ASN A 259 -0.64 18.75 -27.27
N ASN A 260 -1.78 18.07 -27.38
CA ASN A 260 -3.09 18.70 -27.33
C ASN A 260 -3.52 18.90 -25.86
N PRO A 261 -3.73 20.15 -25.39
CA PRO A 261 -4.18 20.44 -24.02
C PRO A 261 -5.55 19.85 -23.67
N ASP A 262 -6.37 19.52 -24.67
CA ASP A 262 -7.70 18.94 -24.47
C ASP A 262 -7.71 17.41 -24.43
N ALA A 263 -6.59 16.77 -24.79
CA ALA A 263 -6.45 15.31 -24.89
C ALA A 263 -5.71 14.69 -23.69
N ILE A 264 -6.02 15.15 -22.48
CA ILE A 264 -5.50 14.59 -21.23
C ILE A 264 -6.33 13.36 -20.85
N LEU A 265 -5.69 12.21 -20.69
CA LEU A 265 -6.38 10.94 -20.42
C LEU A 265 -6.86 10.81 -18.96
N ASN A 266 -6.46 11.68 -18.05
CA ASN A 266 -6.95 11.67 -16.66
C ASN A 266 -8.48 11.81 -16.55
N ARG A 267 -9.14 12.41 -17.54
CA ARG A 267 -10.61 12.50 -17.65
C ARG A 267 -11.26 11.19 -18.09
N VAL A 268 -10.49 10.31 -18.75
CA VAL A 268 -10.90 8.94 -19.07
C VAL A 268 -10.75 8.06 -17.84
N GLU A 269 -9.64 8.20 -17.11
CA GLU A 269 -9.40 7.46 -15.86
C GLU A 269 -10.35 7.90 -14.74
N CYS A 270 -10.68 9.20 -14.68
CA CYS A 270 -11.57 9.75 -13.68
C CYS A 270 -12.66 10.63 -14.28
N SER A 271 -13.84 10.03 -14.52
CA SER A 271 -14.98 10.72 -15.12
C SER A 271 -15.44 11.96 -14.37
N CYS A 272 -15.27 12.02 -13.05
CA CYS A 272 -15.59 13.21 -12.25
C CYS A 272 -14.81 14.48 -12.68
N PHE A 273 -13.67 14.33 -13.36
CA PHE A 273 -12.88 15.47 -13.87
C PHE A 273 -13.52 16.16 -15.07
N LEU A 274 -14.58 15.58 -15.65
CA LEU A 274 -15.39 16.21 -16.71
C LEU A 274 -16.44 17.19 -16.16
N PHE A 275 -16.67 17.19 -14.84
CA PHE A 275 -17.70 17.98 -14.18
C PHE A 275 -17.10 19.19 -13.43
N ASP A 276 -17.88 19.82 -12.56
CA ASP A 276 -17.52 21.05 -11.83
C ASP A 276 -16.72 20.79 -10.53
N ASP A 277 -16.38 21.87 -9.83
CA ASP A 277 -15.66 21.80 -8.55
C ASP A 277 -16.48 21.10 -7.46
N GLU A 278 -17.81 21.17 -7.51
CA GLU A 278 -18.70 20.47 -6.58
C GLU A 278 -18.58 18.96 -6.75
N ALA A 279 -18.56 18.46 -7.99
CA ALA A 279 -18.32 17.05 -8.27
C ALA A 279 -17.00 16.55 -7.68
N ARG A 280 -15.92 17.33 -7.81
CA ARG A 280 -14.60 17.00 -7.24
C ARG A 280 -14.60 17.09 -5.70
N SER A 281 -15.23 18.10 -5.11
CA SER A 281 -15.37 18.20 -3.66
C SER A 281 -16.18 17.03 -3.08
N ASN A 282 -17.17 16.52 -3.82
CA ASN A 282 -17.91 15.33 -3.41
C ASN A 282 -17.04 14.06 -3.40
N MET A 283 -16.02 13.97 -4.26
CA MET A 283 -15.02 12.89 -4.18
C MET A 283 -14.23 12.94 -2.86
N ASP A 284 -13.85 14.14 -2.40
CA ASP A 284 -13.17 14.32 -1.11
C ASP A 284 -14.05 13.82 0.05
N VAL A 285 -15.33 14.17 0.02
CA VAL A 285 -16.33 13.73 1.02
C VAL A 285 -16.44 12.20 1.02
N LEU A 286 -16.51 11.58 -0.17
CA LEU A 286 -16.54 10.12 -0.29
C LEU A 286 -15.26 9.48 0.23
N SER A 287 -14.08 9.99 -0.14
CA SER A 287 -12.79 9.46 0.31
C SER A 287 -12.65 9.50 1.83
N ASN A 288 -13.08 10.61 2.46
CA ASN A 288 -13.15 10.73 3.92
C ASN A 288 -14.13 9.72 4.54
N GLY A 289 -15.31 9.56 3.93
CA GLY A 289 -16.29 8.56 4.36
C GLY A 289 -15.80 7.13 4.24
N TYR A 290 -15.12 6.78 3.15
CA TYR A 290 -14.47 5.49 2.93
C TYR A 290 -13.42 5.20 4.00
N ASN A 291 -12.56 6.18 4.29
CA ASN A 291 -11.55 6.06 5.34
C ASN A 291 -12.19 5.87 6.73
N GLN A 292 -13.30 6.55 7.02
CA GLN A 292 -14.06 6.31 8.24
C GLN A 292 -14.66 4.89 8.28
N GLY A 293 -15.14 4.38 7.14
CA GLY A 293 -15.58 2.99 6.98
C GLY A 293 -14.48 1.98 7.30
N LEU A 294 -13.27 2.19 6.76
CA LEU A 294 -12.09 1.36 7.04
C LEU A 294 -11.70 1.39 8.54
N ILE A 295 -11.76 2.56 9.18
CA ILE A 295 -11.53 2.71 10.62
C ILE A 295 -12.59 1.93 11.42
N ASN A 296 -13.85 1.97 11.01
CA ASN A 296 -14.92 1.22 11.67
C ASN A 296 -14.69 -0.30 11.58
N ILE A 297 -14.27 -0.78 10.40
CA ILE A 297 -13.88 -2.19 10.20
C ILE A 297 -12.70 -2.55 11.11
N TYR A 298 -11.65 -1.72 11.13
CA TYR A 298 -10.51 -1.92 12.03
C TYR A 298 -10.94 -2.02 13.50
N ASN A 299 -11.74 -1.07 14.00
CA ASN A 299 -12.21 -1.08 15.37
C ASN A 299 -13.03 -2.34 15.70
N LYS A 300 -13.92 -2.75 14.78
CA LYS A 300 -14.71 -3.99 14.92
C LYS A 300 -13.84 -5.22 15.15
N TYR A 301 -12.73 -5.35 14.42
CA TYR A 301 -11.84 -6.52 14.51
C TYR A 301 -10.75 -6.36 15.57
N LYS A 302 -10.32 -5.14 15.89
CA LYS A 302 -9.38 -4.85 16.99
C LYS A 302 -9.93 -5.35 18.33
N ASP A 303 -11.24 -5.20 18.54
CA ASP A 303 -11.93 -5.61 19.76
C ASP A 303 -12.28 -7.12 19.77
N GLN A 304 -12.00 -7.84 18.68
CA GLN A 304 -12.15 -9.30 18.58
C GLN A 304 -10.78 -9.96 18.66
N GLU A 305 -10.31 -10.26 19.88
CA GLU A 305 -9.05 -10.97 20.06
C GLU A 305 -9.00 -12.28 19.26
N SER A 306 -7.88 -12.49 18.58
CA SER A 306 -7.61 -13.72 17.83
C SER A 306 -6.11 -13.98 17.74
N ASP A 307 -5.75 -15.24 17.95
CA ASP A 307 -4.37 -15.71 17.79
C ASP A 307 -3.99 -15.99 16.33
N THR A 308 -4.92 -15.88 15.38
CA THR A 308 -4.67 -16.25 13.97
C THR A 308 -5.10 -15.20 12.96
N PHE A 309 -5.70 -14.10 13.41
CA PHE A 309 -6.25 -13.08 12.54
C PHE A 309 -6.14 -11.70 13.18
N ALA A 310 -5.65 -10.71 12.44
CA ALA A 310 -5.77 -9.32 12.83
C ALA A 310 -6.01 -8.44 11.61
N VAL A 311 -6.69 -7.32 11.86
CA VAL A 311 -6.83 -6.22 10.91
C VAL A 311 -6.05 -5.04 11.46
N ARG A 312 -5.28 -4.40 10.59
CA ARG A 312 -4.67 -3.09 10.82
C ARG A 312 -5.29 -2.09 9.86
N TYR A 313 -5.53 -0.87 10.33
CA TYR A 313 -5.72 0.27 9.46
C TYR A 313 -4.42 1.05 9.31
N THR A 314 -4.07 1.41 8.09
CA THR A 314 -2.94 2.30 7.80
C THR A 314 -3.49 3.54 7.10
N PRO A 315 -3.56 4.69 7.79
CA PRO A 315 -3.94 5.96 7.18
C PRO A 315 -3.02 6.28 5.99
N ALA A 316 -3.63 6.69 4.88
CA ALA A 316 -2.92 7.15 3.68
C ALA A 316 -3.32 8.59 3.32
N GLN A 317 -3.21 9.49 4.30
CA GLN A 317 -3.46 10.92 4.11
C GLN A 317 -2.32 11.54 3.30
N ILE A 318 -2.31 11.35 1.99
CA ILE A 318 -1.22 11.76 1.11
C ILE A 318 -1.57 13.11 0.48
N ASP A 319 -0.64 14.06 0.50
CA ASP A 319 -0.76 15.31 -0.24
C ASP A 319 -0.35 15.13 -1.71
N ILE A 320 -1.32 14.71 -2.52
CA ILE A 320 -1.13 14.51 -3.96
C ILE A 320 -0.82 15.84 -4.67
N SER A 321 -1.38 16.96 -4.22
CA SER A 321 -1.13 18.28 -4.82
C SER A 321 0.35 18.71 -4.69
N GLY A 322 1.05 18.17 -3.70
CA GLY A 322 2.48 18.40 -3.47
C GLY A 322 3.42 17.49 -4.26
N PHE A 323 2.91 16.61 -5.13
CA PHE A 323 3.75 15.71 -5.90
C PHE A 323 4.56 16.44 -6.99
N PRO A 324 5.80 16.00 -7.27
CA PRO A 324 6.45 16.38 -8.51
C PRO A 324 5.64 15.84 -9.68
N LEU A 325 5.53 16.60 -10.76
CA LEU A 325 4.71 16.22 -11.92
C LEU A 325 5.24 14.94 -12.58
N GLU A 326 6.56 14.74 -12.58
CA GLU A 326 7.24 13.52 -13.02
C GLU A 326 6.97 12.32 -12.10
N GLY A 327 6.38 12.56 -10.93
CA GLY A 327 5.82 11.54 -10.06
C GLY A 327 4.53 10.92 -10.59
N MET A 328 3.88 11.55 -11.57
CA MET A 328 2.70 11.04 -12.26
C MET A 328 3.10 10.36 -13.57
N SER A 329 2.33 9.35 -13.99
CA SER A 329 2.51 8.75 -15.31
C SER A 329 2.28 9.81 -16.39
N ASN A 330 3.23 10.00 -17.29
CA ASN A 330 3.04 10.85 -18.47
C ASN A 330 2.11 10.22 -19.52
N MET A 331 1.66 8.98 -19.30
CA MET A 331 0.70 8.32 -20.19
C MET A 331 -0.71 8.84 -19.98
N ASP A 332 -1.16 8.89 -18.73
CA ASP A 332 -2.52 9.30 -18.39
C ASP A 332 -2.61 10.58 -17.55
N CYS A 333 -1.51 10.98 -16.91
CA CYS A 333 -1.49 12.01 -15.87
C CYS A 333 -2.57 11.80 -14.80
N PHE A 334 -2.76 10.55 -14.42
CA PHE A 334 -3.66 10.14 -13.37
C PHE A 334 -3.00 9.16 -12.42
N HIS A 335 -2.43 8.09 -12.96
CA HIS A 335 -1.82 7.06 -12.14
C HIS A 335 -0.46 7.54 -11.58
N PRO A 336 -0.15 7.19 -10.32
CA PRO A 336 1.17 7.44 -9.78
C PRO A 336 2.22 6.67 -10.58
N GLY A 337 3.28 7.36 -10.97
CA GLY A 337 4.44 6.76 -11.60
C GLY A 337 5.38 6.10 -10.58
N LYS A 338 6.50 5.59 -11.08
CA LYS A 338 7.53 4.91 -10.28
C LYS A 338 7.95 5.68 -9.03
N LEU A 339 8.24 6.98 -9.13
CA LEU A 339 8.71 7.79 -7.99
C LEU A 339 7.70 7.80 -6.83
N VAL A 340 6.42 7.95 -7.14
CA VAL A 340 5.36 7.95 -6.13
C VAL A 340 5.14 6.55 -5.59
N HIS A 341 5.13 5.50 -6.42
CA HIS A 341 5.08 4.11 -5.97
C HIS A 341 6.19 3.77 -4.95
N GLN A 342 7.42 4.16 -5.25
CA GLN A 342 8.56 3.93 -4.36
C GLN A 342 8.40 4.69 -3.04
N TRP A 343 7.93 5.94 -3.08
CA TRP A 343 7.69 6.74 -1.88
C TRP A 343 6.54 6.17 -1.03
N VAL A 344 5.42 5.79 -1.64
CA VAL A 344 4.28 5.14 -0.97
C VAL A 344 4.71 3.85 -0.29
N ALA A 345 5.51 3.02 -0.95
CA ALA A 345 6.03 1.78 -0.35
C ALA A 345 6.77 2.06 0.98
N LYS A 346 7.59 3.12 1.01
CA LYS A 346 8.37 3.50 2.20
C LYS A 346 7.48 4.02 3.33
N ILE A 347 6.58 4.98 3.07
CA ILE A 347 5.75 5.55 4.12
C ILE A 347 4.79 4.50 4.71
N ILE A 348 4.22 3.63 3.87
CA ILE A 348 3.34 2.56 4.34
C ILE A 348 4.15 1.52 5.12
N TRP A 349 5.31 1.09 4.64
CA TRP A 349 6.21 0.19 5.39
C TRP A 349 6.57 0.75 6.77
N ASN A 350 7.03 2.01 6.83
CA ASN A 350 7.41 2.67 8.07
C ASN A 350 6.23 2.70 9.05
N SER A 351 5.03 2.98 8.54
CA SER A 351 3.82 3.03 9.36
C SER A 351 3.44 1.68 9.97
N LEU A 352 3.84 0.54 9.39
CA LEU A 352 3.51 -0.78 9.92
C LEU A 352 4.12 -1.02 11.31
N PHE A 353 5.15 -0.26 11.70
CA PHE A 353 5.84 -0.38 12.99
C PHE A 353 5.41 0.68 14.02
N LEU A 354 4.48 1.57 13.66
CA LEU A 354 3.93 2.59 14.55
C LEU A 354 2.55 2.17 15.10
N PRO A 355 2.25 2.35 16.38
CA PRO A 355 0.88 2.21 16.87
C PRO A 355 -0.04 3.23 16.20
N GLN A 356 -1.32 2.89 16.07
CA GLN A 356 -2.34 3.69 15.38
C GLN A 356 -2.40 5.14 15.88
N ALA A 357 -2.20 5.35 17.19
CA ALA A 357 -2.21 6.66 17.83
C ALA A 357 -0.95 7.51 17.54
N GLU A 358 0.14 6.89 17.10
CA GLU A 358 1.41 7.57 16.76
C GLU A 358 1.56 7.81 15.26
N ILE A 359 0.68 7.24 14.42
CA ILE A 359 0.67 7.55 12.98
C ILE A 359 0.30 9.03 12.82
N PRO A 360 1.11 9.83 12.09
CA PRO A 360 0.82 11.25 11.90
C PRO A 360 -0.60 11.49 11.37
N THR A 361 -1.29 12.44 12.00
CA THR A 361 -2.60 12.92 11.54
C THR A 361 -2.47 13.98 10.45
N SER A 362 -1.28 14.54 10.25
CA SER A 362 -0.99 15.45 9.14
C SER A 362 -0.80 14.68 7.84
N MET A 363 -1.07 15.36 6.71
CA MET A 363 -0.85 14.78 5.39
C MET A 363 0.64 14.47 5.15
N TYR A 364 0.93 13.29 4.61
CA TYR A 364 2.24 12.90 4.12
C TYR A 364 2.61 13.77 2.92
N GLN A 365 3.69 14.52 3.07
CA GLN A 365 4.29 15.34 2.03
C GLN A 365 5.33 14.53 1.27
N TYR A 366 5.34 14.62 -0.07
CA TYR A 366 6.32 13.91 -0.87
C TYR A 366 7.75 14.30 -0.49
N LYS A 367 8.61 13.29 -0.31
CA LYS A 367 10.04 13.45 -0.03
C LYS A 367 10.84 12.50 -0.89
N ALA A 368 11.65 13.05 -1.80
CA ALA A 368 12.48 12.25 -2.69
C ALA A 368 13.48 11.37 -1.93
N ASP A 369 13.97 11.84 -0.78
CA ASP A 369 14.95 11.17 0.07
C ASP A 369 14.34 10.39 1.24
N GLU A 370 13.02 10.13 1.21
CA GLU A 370 12.29 9.35 2.22
C GLU A 370 13.06 8.07 2.56
N LYS A 371 13.22 7.82 3.86
CA LYS A 371 14.02 6.70 4.36
C LYS A 371 13.13 5.51 4.68
N VAL A 372 13.72 4.33 4.61
CA VAL A 372 13.07 3.07 5.01
C VAL A 372 13.40 2.78 6.47
N TYR A 373 12.38 2.52 7.27
CA TYR A 373 12.52 2.02 8.64
C TYR A 373 13.17 0.64 8.62
N CYS A 374 14.15 0.42 9.49
CA CYS A 374 14.86 -0.84 9.68
C CYS A 374 14.40 -1.51 10.99
N PRO A 375 13.47 -2.49 10.92
CA PRO A 375 13.04 -3.24 12.09
C PRO A 375 14.17 -3.86 12.88
N ALA A 376 14.11 -3.68 14.20
CA ALA A 376 14.93 -4.34 15.20
C ALA A 376 14.27 -5.63 15.72
N GLU A 377 15.01 -6.42 16.50
CA GLU A 377 14.54 -7.69 17.07
C GLU A 377 13.23 -7.55 17.87
N THR A 378 13.06 -6.44 18.57
CA THR A 378 11.91 -6.13 19.42
C THR A 378 10.72 -5.54 18.66
N ASP A 379 10.91 -5.12 17.41
CA ASP A 379 9.86 -4.49 16.64
C ASP A 379 8.85 -5.51 16.15
N ARG A 380 7.60 -5.09 16.06
CA ARG A 380 6.48 -5.90 15.56
C ARG A 380 5.67 -5.09 14.58
N PHE A 381 5.01 -5.78 13.65
CA PHE A 381 3.89 -5.17 12.97
C PHE A 381 2.84 -4.79 14.01
N ARG A 382 2.53 -3.49 14.09
CA ARG A 382 1.59 -2.97 15.05
C ARG A 382 0.18 -3.27 14.57
N VAL A 383 -0.71 -3.60 15.48
CA VAL A 383 -2.13 -3.89 15.19
C VAL A 383 -3.02 -3.25 16.26
N ASP A 384 -2.45 -2.27 16.96
CA ASP A 384 -3.00 -1.49 18.06
C ASP A 384 -2.99 0.00 17.71
#